data_AF-A0A5A5TYD7-F1
#
_entry.id   AF-A0A5A5TYD7-F1
#
_cell.length_a   1.000
_cell.length_b   1.000
_cell.length_c   1.000
_cell.angle_alpha   90.00
_cell.angle_beta   90.00
_cell.angle_gamma   90.00
#
_symmetry.space_group_name_H-M   'P 1'
#
loop_
_entity.id
_entity.type
_entity.pdbx_description
1 polymer ?
#
loop_
_entity_poly.entity_id
_entity_poly.type
_entity_poly.pdbx_seq_one_letter_code
_entity_poly.pdbx_strand_id
1 'polypeptide(L)' 'MHFEKFANFFRWVNQHIYCAHKQYVRRPLNDSLTFYTYECNRCGKRKKDW' A
#
# COMPACT_ATOMS: atom_id res chain seq x y z
N MET A 1 9.42 -8.77 25.51
CA MET A 1 9.87 -9.27 24.19
C MET A 1 8.74 -9.11 23.14
N HIS A 2 8.19 -7.90 22.98
CA HIS A 2 7.01 -7.66 22.12
C HIS A 2 7.33 -6.85 20.85
N PHE A 3 8.56 -6.37 20.66
CA PHE A 3 8.92 -5.43 19.57
C PHE A 3 9.33 -6.10 18.25
N GLU A 4 9.90 -7.31 18.30
CA GLU A 4 10.42 -7.99 17.10
C GLU A 4 9.33 -8.47 16.14
N LYS A 5 8.15 -8.84 16.68
CA LYS A 5 6.99 -9.22 15.86
C LYS A 5 6.46 -8.03 15.05
N PHE A 6 6.43 -6.84 15.64
CA PHE A 6 6.04 -5.61 14.93
C PHE A 6 7.07 -5.22 13.87
N ALA A 7 8.37 -5.33 14.15
CA ALA A 7 9.41 -5.03 13.18
C ALA A 7 9.31 -5.91 11.92
N ASN A 8 9.05 -7.21 12.09
CA ASN A 8 8.86 -8.13 10.97
C ASN A 8 7.59 -7.81 10.17
N PHE A 9 6.50 -7.45 10.86
CA PHE A 9 5.27 -7.01 10.21
C PHE A 9 5.49 -5.73 9.39
N PHE A 10 6.12 -4.70 9.96
CA PHE A 10 6.41 -3.47 9.24
C PHE A 10 7.30 -3.71 8.02
N ARG A 11 8.29 -4.61 8.12
CA ARG A 11 9.13 -4.98 6.97
C ARG A 11 8.30 -5.65 5.88
N TRP A 12 7.45 -6.62 6.23
CA TRP A 12 6.57 -7.30 5.27
C TRP A 12 5.62 -6.30 4.60
N VAL A 13 4.99 -5.41 5.35
CA VAL A 13 4.08 -4.38 4.79
C VAL A 13 4.84 -3.45 3.84
N ASN A 14 6.03 -2.97 4.20
CA ASN A 14 6.83 -2.13 3.30
C ASN A 14 7.23 -2.85 2.01
N GLN A 15 7.48 -4.16 2.07
CA GLN A 15 7.89 -4.94 0.89
C GLN A 15 6.72 -5.36 0.01
N HIS A 16 5.58 -5.75 0.59
CA HIS A 16 4.47 -6.37 -0.14
C HIS A 16 3.29 -5.44 -0.35
N ILE A 17 3.03 -4.51 0.57
CA ILE A 17 1.87 -3.61 0.51
C ILE A 17 2.26 -2.24 -0.02
N TYR A 18 3.41 -1.72 0.38
CA TYR A 18 3.85 -0.38 -0.04
C TYR A 18 4.76 -0.39 -1.26
N CYS A 19 4.66 0.68 -2.04
CA CYS A 19 5.58 0.97 -3.12
C CYS A 19 6.46 2.17 -2.77
N ALA A 20 7.73 2.14 -3.20
CA ALA A 20 8.59 3.34 -3.15
C ALA A 20 8.47 4.21 -4.42
N HIS A 21 7.77 3.72 -5.46
CA HIS A 21 7.56 4.48 -6.68
C HIS A 21 6.72 5.73 -6.43
N LYS A 22 6.95 6.77 -7.22
CA LYS A 22 6.26 8.07 -7.10
C LYS A 22 4.95 8.15 -7.89
N GLN A 23 4.67 7.16 -8.75
CA GLN A 23 3.53 7.17 -9.67
C GLN A 23 2.40 6.27 -9.16
N TYR A 24 1.38 6.91 -8.59
CA TYR A 24 0.14 6.28 -8.13
C TYR A 24 -1.02 6.76 -8.99
N VAL A 25 -1.92 5.85 -9.31
CA VAL A 25 -3.17 6.12 -10.03
C VAL A 25 -4.34 5.87 -9.10
N ARG A 26 -5.39 6.66 -9.26
CA ARG A 26 -6.65 6.46 -8.56
C ARG A 26 -7.37 5.27 -9.18
N ARG A 27 -7.72 4.27 -8.37
CA ARG A 27 -8.53 3.12 -8.78
C ARG A 27 -9.79 3.03 -7.92
N PRO A 28 -10.95 2.70 -8.53
CA PRO A 28 -12.18 2.49 -7.77
C PRO A 28 -12.02 1.28 -6.86
N LEU A 29 -12.51 1.39 -5.62
CA LEU A 29 -12.55 0.28 -4.69
C LEU A 29 -13.88 -0.45 -4.89
N ASN A 30 -13.82 -1.76 -5.19
CA ASN A 30 -15.01 -2.60 -5.43
C ASN A 30 -15.98 -1.99 -6.46
N ASP A 31 -15.43 -1.45 -7.56
CA ASP A 31 -16.19 -0.79 -8.64
C ASP A 31 -17.05 0.40 -8.18
N SER A 32 -16.81 0.92 -6.96
CA SER A 32 -17.47 2.12 -6.46
C SER A 32 -16.81 3.36 -7.05
N LEU A 33 -17.62 4.25 -7.60
CA LEU A 33 -17.17 5.58 -8.05
C LEU A 33 -16.85 6.52 -6.85
N THR A 34 -17.39 6.20 -5.68
CA THR A 34 -17.27 7.02 -4.47
C THR A 34 -16.04 6.65 -3.65
N PHE A 35 -15.74 5.35 -3.53
CA PHE A 35 -14.58 4.86 -2.80
C PHE A 35 -13.45 4.54 -3.76
N TYR A 36 -12.27 5.07 -3.50
CA TYR A 36 -11.10 4.85 -4.34
C TYR A 36 -9.85 4.63 -3.50
N THR A 37 -8.89 3.93 -4.08
CA THR A 37 -7.55 3.76 -3.52
C THR A 37 -6.50 4.29 -4.49
N TYR A 38 -5.35 4.67 -3.96
CA TYR A 38 -4.20 5.08 -4.76
C TYR A 38 -3.22 3.91 -4.84
N GLU A 39 -3.12 3.35 -6.03
CA GLU A 39 -2.29 2.17 -6.30
C GLU A 39 -1.19 2.52 -7.29
N CYS A 40 -0.01 1.95 -7.12
CA CYS A 40 1.10 2.16 -8.01
C CYS A 40 0.75 1.58 -9.38
N ASN A 41 0.86 2.40 -10.43
CA ASN A 41 0.49 1.96 -11.79
C ASN A 41 1.33 0.78 -12.30
N ARG A 42 2.53 0.56 -11.73
CA ARG A 42 3.45 -0.50 -12.13
C ARG A 42 3.24 -1.83 -11.41
N CYS A 43 2.81 -1.81 -10.15
CA CYS A 43 2.78 -3.02 -9.33
C CYS A 43 1.54 -3.16 -8.43
N GLY A 44 0.57 -2.24 -8.51
CA GLY A 44 -0.68 -2.28 -7.74
C GLY A 44 -0.53 -1.97 -6.24
N LYS A 45 0.68 -1.78 -5.74
CA LYS A 45 0.95 -1.51 -4.31
C LYS A 45 0.54 -0.10 -3.88
N ARG A 46 0.18 0.07 -2.61
CA ARG A 46 -0.31 1.35 -2.05
C ARG A 46 0.83 2.29 -1.64
N LYS A 47 0.51 3.58 -1.51
CA LYS A 47 1.43 4.54 -0.90
C LYS A 47 1.42 4.34 0.62
N LYS A 48 2.58 4.51 1.27
CA LYS A 48 2.76 4.35 2.73
C LYS A 48 2.01 5.38 3.59
N ASP A 49 1.50 6.45 2.99
CA ASP A 49 1.11 7.71 3.66
C ASP A 49 -0.39 8.07 3.55
N TRP A 50 -1.29 7.09 3.44
CA TRP A 50 -2.74 7.33 3.39
C TRP A 50 -3.50 6.36 4.29
#